data_AF-A0A414S7P4-F1
#
_entry.id   AF-A0A414S7P4-F1
#
_cell.length_a   1.000
_cell.length_b   1.000
_cell.length_c   1.000
_cell.angle_alpha   90.00
_cell.angle_beta   90.00
_cell.angle_gamma   90.00
#
_symmetry.space_group_name_H-M   'P 1'
#
loop_
_entity.id
_entity.type
_entity.pdbx_description
1 polymer ?
#
loop_
_entity_poly.entity_id
_entity_poly.type
_entity_poly.pdbx_seq_one_letter_code
_entity_poly.pdbx_strand_id
1 'polypeptide(L)'
;MVSIHDKYKVLQQNLKDMGSVAVAFSSGVDSTFLLKAALEALGKDKVIAVTASSCSFPERELKEATEFCKENGVRHIICKSEELDIDGFRQNPKNRCYLCKHELFEKIWQIAKENGMNAVAEGSNMDDNGDYRPGLIAVKELGVSSPLRQAELYKEEIRELSKEMGLPTWDKQSFACLSSRFVYGETISEEKLGMVDQAEQLLLDMGFHQIRVRIHGNIARIEVLPEEIARLVEEANRTRIAKQLKEYGFDYVTLDLLGYRTGSMNETLTKEEKEIKK
;
A
#
# COMPACT_ATOMS: atom_id res chain seq x y z
N MET A 1 -10.32 24.59 17.78
CA MET A 1 -9.99 23.41 16.95
C MET A 1 -9.02 23.88 15.89
N VAL A 2 -7.91 23.17 15.70
CA VAL A 2 -6.98 23.43 14.58
C VAL A 2 -7.70 23.01 13.30
N SER A 3 -7.73 23.86 12.27
CA SER A 3 -8.39 23.52 11.00
C SER A 3 -7.54 22.54 10.18
N ILE A 4 -8.16 21.81 9.24
CA ILE A 4 -7.43 20.91 8.32
C ILE A 4 -6.41 21.70 7.48
N HIS A 5 -6.72 22.95 7.11
CA HIS A 5 -5.82 23.83 6.37
C HIS A 5 -4.65 24.32 7.23
N ASP A 6 -4.80 24.44 8.55
CA ASP A 6 -3.68 24.74 9.44
C ASP A 6 -2.74 23.54 9.57
N LYS A 7 -3.27 22.32 9.68
CA LYS A 7 -2.46 21.09 9.59
C LYS A 7 -1.74 21.00 8.25
N TYR A 8 -2.40 21.37 7.14
CA TYR A 8 -1.77 21.39 5.83
C TYR A 8 -0.59 22.38 5.76
N LYS A 9 -0.71 23.57 6.37
CA LYS A 9 0.42 24.51 6.49
C LYS A 9 1.58 23.93 7.30
N VAL A 10 1.28 23.21 8.39
CA VAL A 10 2.30 22.50 9.18
C VAL A 10 3.01 21.45 8.33
N LEU A 11 2.27 20.66 7.55
CA LEU A 11 2.86 19.70 6.59
C LEU A 11 3.81 20.41 5.60
N GLN A 12 3.35 21.51 5.00
CA GLN A 12 4.17 22.29 4.06
C GLN A 12 5.43 22.85 4.72
N GLN A 13 5.35 23.30 5.97
CA GLN A 13 6.51 23.79 6.71
C GLN A 13 7.50 22.66 7.01
N ASN A 14 7.02 21.52 7.52
CA ASN A 14 7.85 20.34 7.77
C ASN A 14 8.59 19.89 6.51
N LEU A 15 7.92 19.93 5.34
CA LEU A 15 8.54 19.60 4.05
C LEU A 15 9.60 20.64 3.65
N LYS A 16 9.32 21.94 3.82
CA LYS A 16 10.30 23.02 3.56
C LYS A 16 11.55 22.87 4.40
N ASP A 17 11.41 22.51 5.67
CA ASP A 17 12.53 22.34 6.59
C ASP A 17 13.45 21.18 6.19
N MET A 18 12.96 20.20 5.42
CA MET A 18 13.79 19.14 4.83
C MET A 18 14.65 19.64 3.66
N GLY A 19 14.23 20.71 2.96
CA GLY A 19 14.92 21.31 1.83
C GLY A 19 14.87 20.51 0.52
N SER A 20 14.98 19.19 0.55
CA SER A 20 14.75 18.27 -0.57
C SER A 20 14.35 16.88 -0.09
N VAL A 21 13.52 16.17 -0.84
CA VAL A 21 12.92 14.91 -0.39
C VAL A 21 12.76 13.85 -1.49
N ALA A 22 13.13 12.62 -1.17
CA ALA A 22 12.69 11.44 -1.88
C ALA A 22 11.41 10.90 -1.24
N VAL A 23 10.29 10.97 -1.95
CA VAL A 23 9.00 10.46 -1.46
C VAL A 23 8.87 8.99 -1.89
N ALA A 24 8.73 8.09 -0.93
CA ALA A 24 8.34 6.70 -1.18
C ALA A 24 6.89 6.68 -1.68
N PHE A 25 6.72 6.42 -2.97
CA PHE A 25 5.48 6.67 -3.70
C PHE A 25 4.85 5.37 -4.21
N SER A 26 3.62 5.08 -3.76
CA SER A 26 2.92 3.83 -4.02
C SER A 26 1.57 4.00 -4.72
N SER A 27 1.33 5.13 -5.39
CA SER A 27 0.06 5.51 -6.06
C SER A 27 -1.21 5.43 -5.19
N GLY A 28 -1.06 5.28 -3.87
CA GLY A 28 -2.16 5.29 -2.92
C GLY A 28 -2.47 6.70 -2.43
N VAL A 29 -3.69 6.91 -1.93
CA VAL A 29 -4.20 8.22 -1.46
C VAL A 29 -3.17 9.03 -0.68
N ASP A 30 -2.58 8.42 0.35
CA ASP A 30 -1.68 9.13 1.27
C ASP A 30 -0.36 9.51 0.59
N SER A 31 0.23 8.58 -0.16
CA SER A 31 1.48 8.82 -0.88
C SER A 31 1.33 9.82 -2.02
N THR A 32 0.18 9.83 -2.71
CA THR A 32 -0.14 10.79 -3.77
C THR A 32 -0.34 12.18 -3.20
N PHE A 33 -1.08 12.29 -2.09
CA PHE A 33 -1.24 13.55 -1.37
C PHE A 33 0.09 14.09 -0.87
N LEU A 34 0.91 13.25 -0.21
CA LEU A 34 2.23 13.64 0.27
C LEU A 34 3.14 14.11 -0.87
N LEU A 35 3.16 13.39 -1.99
CA LEU A 35 3.95 13.80 -3.16
C LEU A 35 3.47 15.15 -3.70
N LYS A 36 2.15 15.37 -3.82
CA LYS A 36 1.60 16.65 -4.26
C LYS A 36 1.97 17.79 -3.29
N ALA A 37 1.81 17.58 -1.99
CA ALA A 37 2.17 18.54 -0.95
C ALA A 37 3.67 18.89 -1.00
N ALA A 38 4.55 17.90 -1.21
CA ALA A 38 5.99 18.11 -1.38
C ALA A 38 6.29 18.99 -2.60
N LEU A 39 5.61 18.77 -3.72
CA LEU A 39 5.79 19.59 -4.93
C LEU A 39 5.35 21.03 -4.72
N GLU A 40 4.22 21.26 -4.05
CA GLU A 40 3.74 22.60 -3.73
C GLU A 40 4.67 23.33 -2.75
N ALA A 41 5.23 22.59 -1.78
CA ALA A 41 6.08 23.16 -0.73
C ALA A 41 7.51 23.48 -1.20
N LEU A 42 8.11 22.58 -2.00
CA LEU A 42 9.55 22.59 -2.34
C LEU A 42 9.84 22.89 -3.81
N GLY A 43 8.86 22.67 -4.69
CA GLY A 43 9.06 22.69 -6.15
C GLY A 43 9.68 21.41 -6.69
N LYS A 44 9.47 21.16 -7.98
CA LYS A 44 9.82 19.91 -8.68
C LYS A 44 11.31 19.54 -8.65
N ASP A 45 12.22 20.52 -8.57
CA ASP A 45 13.67 20.26 -8.61
C ASP A 45 14.22 19.73 -7.28
N LYS A 46 13.41 19.78 -6.21
CA LYS A 46 13.75 19.36 -4.85
C LYS A 46 13.00 18.10 -4.43
N VAL A 47 12.27 17.46 -5.34
CA VAL A 47 11.42 16.30 -5.07
C VAL A 47 11.68 15.22 -6.10
N ILE A 48 11.92 14.00 -5.63
CA ILE A 48 11.86 12.80 -6.47
C ILE A 48 10.82 11.84 -5.90
N ALA A 49 10.12 11.12 -6.78
CA ALA A 49 9.25 10.02 -6.39
C ALA A 49 10.01 8.70 -6.59
N VAL A 50 9.99 7.83 -5.57
CA VAL A 50 10.62 6.51 -5.63
C VAL A 50 9.55 5.45 -5.42
N THR A 51 9.29 4.64 -6.44
CA THR A 51 8.30 3.56 -6.39
C THR A 51 9.00 2.21 -6.36
N ALA A 52 8.64 1.37 -5.38
CA ALA A 52 9.10 0.00 -5.32
C ALA A 52 8.43 -0.82 -6.44
N SER A 53 9.21 -1.65 -7.12
CA SER A 53 8.71 -2.64 -8.07
C SER A 53 9.21 -4.02 -7.64
N SER A 54 8.26 -4.89 -7.30
CA SER A 54 8.49 -6.27 -6.89
C SER A 54 7.31 -7.14 -7.28
N CYS A 55 7.44 -8.45 -7.10
CA CYS A 55 6.35 -9.40 -7.33
C CYS A 55 5.12 -9.22 -6.43
N SER A 56 5.22 -8.52 -5.29
CA SER A 56 4.05 -8.21 -4.45
C SER A 56 3.42 -6.83 -4.71
N PHE A 57 3.98 -6.06 -5.64
CA PHE A 57 3.46 -4.77 -6.07
C PHE A 57 2.77 -4.91 -7.44
N PRO A 58 1.42 -4.80 -7.51
CA PRO A 58 0.69 -5.00 -8.76
C PRO A 58 1.14 -4.06 -9.88
N GLU A 59 1.17 -4.58 -11.11
CA GLU A 59 1.59 -3.80 -12.29
C GLU A 59 0.70 -2.57 -12.51
N ARG A 60 -0.61 -2.69 -12.20
CA ARG A 60 -1.56 -1.57 -12.27
C ARG A 60 -1.14 -0.37 -11.41
N GLU A 61 -0.65 -0.63 -10.20
CA GLU A 61 -0.21 0.42 -9.28
C GLU A 61 1.06 1.10 -9.82
N LEU A 62 1.98 0.32 -10.41
CA LEU A 62 3.20 0.87 -11.00
C LEU A 62 2.89 1.75 -12.21
N LYS A 63 1.92 1.35 -13.05
CA LYS A 63 1.44 2.15 -14.18
C LYS A 63 0.85 3.48 -13.71
N GLU A 64 -0.07 3.43 -12.75
CA GLU A 64 -0.68 4.65 -12.17
C GLU A 64 0.35 5.57 -11.53
N ALA A 65 1.33 5.04 -10.80
CA ALA A 65 2.42 5.83 -10.22
C ALA A 65 3.26 6.52 -11.31
N THR A 66 3.58 5.79 -12.38
CA THR A 66 4.36 6.31 -13.51
C THR A 66 3.60 7.42 -14.24
N GLU A 67 2.31 7.21 -14.52
CA GLU A 67 1.44 8.20 -15.16
C GLU A 67 1.31 9.46 -14.31
N PHE A 68 1.04 9.31 -13.00
CA PHE A 68 0.94 10.44 -12.08
C PHE A 68 2.22 11.29 -12.06
N CYS A 69 3.39 10.64 -11.99
CA CYS A 69 4.66 11.36 -11.98
C CYS A 69 4.91 12.10 -13.32
N LYS A 70 4.57 11.47 -14.45
CA LYS A 70 4.69 12.07 -15.78
C LYS A 70 3.79 13.30 -15.91
N GLU A 71 2.53 13.21 -15.50
CA GLU A 71 1.57 14.32 -15.55
C GLU A 71 1.96 15.50 -14.67
N ASN A 72 2.56 15.23 -13.51
CA ASN A 72 3.00 16.26 -12.56
C ASN A 72 4.45 16.72 -12.81
N GLY A 73 5.13 16.22 -13.84
CA GLY A 73 6.50 16.61 -14.19
C GLY A 73 7.52 16.27 -13.09
N VAL A 74 7.27 15.21 -12.32
CA VAL A 74 8.14 14.73 -11.24
C VAL A 74 9.14 13.72 -11.76
N ARG A 75 10.39 13.84 -11.31
CA ARG A 75 11.38 12.80 -11.54
C ARG A 75 11.00 11.53 -10.77
N HIS A 76 10.69 10.49 -11.51
CA HIS A 76 10.31 9.18 -11.00
C HIS A 76 11.46 8.19 -11.12
N ILE A 77 11.73 7.45 -10.04
CA ILE A 77 12.74 6.40 -10.00
C ILE A 77 12.05 5.10 -9.55
N ILE A 78 12.18 4.06 -10.37
CA ILE A 78 11.69 2.72 -10.03
C ILE A 78 12.80 1.99 -9.29
N CYS A 79 12.54 1.65 -8.03
CA CYS A 79 13.42 0.85 -7.19
C CYS A 79 12.99 -0.62 -7.28
N LYS A 80 13.83 -1.47 -7.87
CA LYS A 80 13.58 -2.92 -7.87
C LYS A 80 13.85 -3.49 -6.47
N SER A 81 12.85 -4.10 -5.85
CA SER A 81 13.00 -4.82 -4.58
C SER A 81 12.78 -6.31 -4.78
N GLU A 82 13.58 -7.09 -4.03
CA GLU A 82 13.68 -8.54 -4.12
C GLU A 82 13.22 -9.12 -2.79
N GLU A 83 12.01 -8.76 -2.37
CA GLU A 83 11.52 -9.08 -1.03
C GLU A 83 11.44 -10.59 -0.75
N LEU A 84 11.29 -11.42 -1.79
CA LEU A 84 11.31 -12.88 -1.67
C LEU A 84 12.71 -13.43 -1.37
N ASP A 85 13.76 -12.65 -1.59
CA ASP A 85 15.15 -13.03 -1.30
C ASP A 85 15.58 -12.54 0.09
N ILE A 86 14.73 -11.77 0.78
CA ILE A 86 14.94 -11.41 2.18
C ILE A 86 14.74 -12.65 3.06
N ASP A 87 15.77 -12.99 3.82
CA ASP A 87 15.73 -14.07 4.81
C ASP A 87 14.52 -13.93 5.74
N GLY A 88 13.71 -14.99 5.83
CA GLY A 88 12.52 -15.01 6.67
C GLY A 88 11.24 -14.44 6.03
N PHE A 89 11.31 -13.68 4.94
CA PHE A 89 10.11 -13.06 4.34
C PHE A 89 9.14 -14.10 3.78
N ARG A 90 9.65 -15.11 3.08
CA ARG A 90 8.85 -16.17 2.43
C ARG A 90 8.03 -16.98 3.42
N GLN A 91 8.48 -17.13 4.67
CA GLN A 91 7.76 -17.85 5.72
C GLN A 91 6.56 -17.07 6.26
N ASN A 92 6.31 -15.86 5.73
CA ASN A 92 5.20 -14.99 6.10
C ASN A 92 5.05 -14.78 7.62
N PRO A 93 6.12 -14.39 8.32
CA PRO A 93 6.06 -14.16 9.75
C PRO A 93 5.24 -12.89 10.05
N LYS A 94 4.83 -12.73 11.30
CA LYS A 94 4.04 -11.56 11.72
C LYS A 94 4.79 -10.23 11.58
N ASN A 95 6.12 -10.27 11.57
CA ASN A 95 6.98 -9.12 11.32
C ASN A 95 7.42 -9.00 9.84
N ARG A 96 6.79 -9.72 8.89
CA ARG A 96 7.13 -9.65 7.45
C ARG A 96 7.23 -8.21 6.92
N CYS A 97 6.29 -7.34 7.30
CA CYS A 97 6.30 -5.95 6.86
C CYS A 97 7.49 -5.15 7.41
N TYR A 98 8.04 -5.52 8.57
CA TYR A 98 9.28 -4.94 9.09
C TYR A 98 10.46 -5.32 8.19
N LEU A 99 10.64 -6.62 7.93
CA LEU A 99 11.73 -7.14 7.10
C LEU A 99 11.76 -6.47 5.72
N CYS A 100 10.61 -6.42 5.05
CA CYS A 100 10.48 -5.80 3.74
C CYS A 100 10.70 -4.28 3.76
N LYS A 101 10.12 -3.55 4.72
CA LYS A 101 10.32 -2.10 4.80
C LYS A 101 11.77 -1.73 5.14
N HIS A 102 12.45 -2.54 5.95
CA HIS A 102 13.84 -2.29 6.29
C HIS A 102 14.73 -2.30 5.03
N GLU A 103 14.70 -3.40 4.27
CA GLU A 103 15.47 -3.53 3.01
C GLU A 103 15.06 -2.48 1.98
N LEU A 104 13.75 -2.23 1.81
CA LEU A 104 13.26 -1.24 0.86
C LEU A 104 13.75 0.18 1.21
N PHE A 105 13.65 0.60 2.48
CA PHE A 105 14.05 1.96 2.85
C PHE A 105 15.56 2.17 2.85
N GLU A 106 16.37 1.13 3.07
CA GLU A 106 17.82 1.21 2.82
C GLU A 106 18.10 1.51 1.34
N LYS A 107 17.43 0.81 0.41
CA LYS A 107 17.54 1.09 -1.03
C LYS A 107 17.05 2.49 -1.40
N ILE A 108 15.92 2.93 -0.85
CA ILE A 108 15.39 4.28 -1.12
C ILE A 108 16.34 5.35 -0.58
N TRP A 109 16.96 5.15 0.58
CA TRP A 109 17.99 6.05 1.11
C TRP A 109 19.21 6.13 0.20
N GLN A 110 19.65 5.00 -0.35
CA GLN A 110 20.75 4.99 -1.31
C GLN A 110 20.40 5.82 -2.56
N ILE A 111 19.21 5.61 -3.12
CA ILE A 111 18.69 6.41 -4.25
C ILE A 111 18.61 7.89 -3.88
N ALA A 112 18.10 8.23 -2.69
CA ALA A 112 18.01 9.60 -2.21
C ALA A 112 19.38 10.28 -2.17
N LYS A 113 20.41 9.61 -1.61
CA LYS A 113 21.79 10.11 -1.54
C LYS A 113 22.40 10.33 -2.92
N GLU A 114 22.26 9.37 -3.82
CA GLU A 114 22.76 9.45 -5.21
C GLU A 114 22.12 10.61 -6.00
N ASN A 115 20.93 11.04 -5.59
CA ASN A 115 20.18 12.12 -6.22
C ASN A 115 20.21 13.43 -5.42
N GLY A 116 21.04 13.53 -4.37
CA GLY A 116 21.21 14.76 -3.59
C GLY A 116 19.97 15.17 -2.78
N MET A 117 19.14 14.20 -2.38
CA MET A 117 17.99 14.44 -1.53
C MET A 117 18.39 14.38 -0.05
N ASN A 118 17.92 15.34 0.74
CA ASN A 118 18.27 15.46 2.16
C ASN A 118 17.47 14.50 3.05
N ALA A 119 16.26 14.13 2.64
CA ALA A 119 15.35 13.30 3.41
C ALA A 119 14.66 12.24 2.54
N VAL A 120 14.22 11.17 3.20
CA VAL A 120 13.24 10.20 2.68
C VAL A 120 11.95 10.37 3.47
N ALA A 121 10.81 10.43 2.78
CA ALA A 121 9.50 10.56 3.39
C ALA A 121 8.52 9.48 2.91
N GLU A 122 7.62 9.06 3.79
CA GLU A 122 6.58 8.09 3.50
C GLU A 122 5.21 8.51 4.05
N GLY A 123 4.14 7.88 3.54
CA GLY A 123 2.76 8.34 3.67
C GLY A 123 2.01 7.90 4.94
N SER A 124 2.67 7.45 6.02
CA SER A 124 1.95 7.08 7.24
C SER A 124 1.30 8.30 7.90
N ASN A 125 0.10 8.12 8.44
CA ASN A 125 -0.77 9.16 8.98
C ASN A 125 -1.24 8.82 10.42
N MET A 126 -2.16 9.60 10.99
CA MET A 126 -2.59 9.43 12.38
C MET A 126 -3.40 8.16 12.66
N ASP A 127 -4.17 7.65 11.68
CA ASP A 127 -4.96 6.43 11.83
C ASP A 127 -4.09 5.17 11.97
N ASP A 128 -2.82 5.25 11.58
CA ASP A 128 -1.88 4.14 11.66
C ASP A 128 -1.34 3.89 13.09
N ASN A 129 -1.63 4.78 14.05
CA ASN A 129 -1.17 4.68 15.44
C ASN A 129 -1.81 3.52 16.23
N GLY A 130 -3.02 3.09 15.85
CA GLY A 130 -3.81 2.09 16.58
C GLY A 130 -3.72 0.66 16.03
N ASP A 131 -2.98 0.46 14.95
CA ASP A 131 -2.93 -0.80 14.20
C ASP A 131 -1.59 -1.53 14.40
N TYR A 132 -1.62 -2.85 14.27
CA TYR A 132 -0.41 -3.68 14.33
C TYR A 132 0.44 -3.46 13.07
N ARG A 133 1.39 -2.52 13.16
CA ARG A 133 2.19 -2.07 12.01
C ARG A 133 3.69 -2.21 12.27
N PRO A 134 4.24 -3.44 12.24
CA PRO A 134 5.67 -3.69 12.46
C PRO A 134 6.55 -2.93 11.45
N GLY A 135 6.01 -2.62 10.28
CA GLY A 135 6.68 -1.80 9.27
C GLY A 135 7.03 -0.36 9.72
N LEU A 136 6.32 0.21 10.70
CA LEU A 136 6.65 1.54 11.25
C LEU A 136 7.91 1.53 12.12
N ILE A 137 8.31 0.36 12.61
CA ILE A 137 9.57 0.20 13.36
C ILE A 137 10.74 0.49 12.43
N ALA A 138 10.77 -0.12 11.24
CA ALA A 138 11.80 0.12 10.23
C ALA A 138 11.85 1.59 9.76
N VAL A 139 10.68 2.23 9.57
CA VAL A 139 10.60 3.67 9.23
C VAL A 139 11.34 4.51 10.27
N LYS A 140 11.09 4.24 11.56
CA LYS A 140 11.72 4.95 12.67
C LYS A 140 13.23 4.66 12.77
N GLU A 141 13.63 3.40 12.69
CA GLU A 141 15.03 2.96 12.80
C GLU A 141 15.91 3.56 11.69
N LEU A 142 15.38 3.62 10.47
CA LEU A 142 16.09 4.15 9.30
C LEU A 142 15.95 5.67 9.15
N GLY A 143 15.35 6.37 10.12
CA GLY A 143 15.20 7.83 10.07
C GLY A 143 14.34 8.33 8.91
N VAL A 144 13.43 7.51 8.40
CA VAL A 144 12.47 7.92 7.37
C VAL A 144 11.40 8.78 8.01
N SER A 145 11.07 9.91 7.38
CA SER A 145 10.08 10.84 7.91
C SER A 145 8.65 10.40 7.55
N SER A 146 7.70 10.67 8.44
CA SER A 146 6.26 10.50 8.21
C SER A 146 5.54 11.86 8.30
N PRO A 147 5.63 12.73 7.28
CA PRO A 147 5.22 14.13 7.41
C PRO A 147 3.72 14.30 7.67
N LEU A 148 2.89 13.42 7.12
CA LEU A 148 1.43 13.46 7.33
C LEU A 148 1.09 13.21 8.81
N ARG A 149 1.73 12.21 9.42
CA ARG A 149 1.61 11.92 10.85
C ARG A 149 2.17 13.04 11.73
N GLN A 150 3.30 13.65 11.36
CA GLN A 150 3.88 14.80 12.08
C GLN A 150 2.97 16.04 12.04
N ALA A 151 2.18 16.21 10.97
CA ALA A 151 1.18 17.25 10.84
C ALA A 151 -0.18 16.86 11.47
N GLU A 152 -0.26 15.72 12.15
CA GLU A 152 -1.48 15.19 12.79
C GLU A 152 -2.66 15.02 11.82
N LEU A 153 -2.39 14.71 10.54
CA LEU A 153 -3.41 14.47 9.54
C LEU A 153 -3.99 13.05 9.68
N TYR A 154 -5.32 12.98 9.67
CA TYR A 154 -6.09 11.75 9.58
C TYR A 154 -6.48 11.45 8.13
N LYS A 155 -6.86 10.21 7.85
CA LYS A 155 -7.19 9.70 6.52
C LYS A 155 -8.30 10.51 5.85
N GLU A 156 -9.36 10.82 6.57
CA GLU A 156 -10.49 11.60 6.04
C GLU A 156 -10.07 13.03 5.69
N GLU A 157 -9.22 13.67 6.51
CA GLU A 157 -8.68 15.00 6.22
C GLU A 157 -7.77 14.97 4.98
N ILE A 158 -6.98 13.90 4.82
CA ILE A 158 -6.17 13.68 3.60
C ILE A 158 -7.06 13.54 2.37
N ARG A 159 -8.17 12.79 2.45
CA ARG A 159 -9.12 12.65 1.34
C ARG A 159 -9.77 13.97 0.98
N GLU A 160 -10.19 14.74 1.97
CA GLU A 160 -10.79 16.07 1.78
C GLU A 160 -9.81 17.03 1.08
N LEU A 161 -8.60 17.17 1.61
CA LEU A 161 -7.55 17.99 0.99
C LEU A 161 -7.17 17.48 -0.41
N SER A 162 -7.10 16.16 -0.60
CA SER A 162 -6.83 15.56 -1.92
C SER A 162 -7.91 15.90 -2.93
N LYS A 163 -9.18 15.93 -2.50
CA LYS A 163 -10.32 16.30 -3.33
C LYS A 163 -10.29 17.78 -3.69
N GLU A 164 -9.95 18.66 -2.74
CA GLU A 164 -9.76 20.10 -3.00
C GLU A 164 -8.65 20.34 -4.04
N MET A 165 -7.58 19.55 -4.01
CA MET A 165 -6.48 19.59 -4.97
C MET A 165 -6.80 18.93 -6.33
N GLY A 166 -7.99 18.34 -6.49
CA GLY A 166 -8.39 17.63 -7.71
C GLY A 166 -7.60 16.33 -7.94
N LEU A 167 -7.03 15.71 -6.91
CA LEU A 167 -6.28 14.46 -7.05
C LEU A 167 -7.23 13.30 -7.33
N PRO A 168 -7.05 12.53 -8.42
CA PRO A 168 -7.98 11.44 -8.78
C PRO A 168 -7.99 10.29 -7.76
N THR A 169 -6.96 10.21 -6.92
CA THR A 169 -6.84 9.19 -5.87
C THR A 169 -7.60 9.53 -4.59
N TRP A 170 -8.31 10.68 -4.51
CA TRP A 170 -9.00 11.10 -3.27
C TRP A 170 -10.01 10.07 -2.75
N ASP A 171 -10.65 9.31 -3.63
CA ASP A 171 -11.60 8.22 -3.32
C ASP A 171 -10.99 6.82 -3.54
N LYS A 172 -9.70 6.75 -3.87
CA LYS A 172 -9.05 5.46 -4.10
C LYS A 172 -9.00 4.67 -2.79
N GLN A 173 -9.20 3.37 -2.88
CA GLN A 173 -9.07 2.49 -1.72
C GLN A 173 -7.59 2.37 -1.30
N SER A 174 -7.33 2.24 0.00
CA SER A 174 -5.97 1.98 0.48
C SER A 174 -5.41 0.69 -0.12
N PHE A 175 -4.29 0.85 -0.84
CA PHE A 175 -3.51 -0.25 -1.35
C PHE A 175 -2.78 -0.99 -0.21
N ALA A 176 -2.66 -2.31 -0.34
CA ALA A 176 -1.82 -3.15 0.49
C ALA A 176 -1.13 -4.16 -0.42
N CYS A 177 0.14 -4.50 -0.13
CA CYS A 177 0.90 -5.45 -0.95
C CYS A 177 0.19 -6.81 -1.06
N LEU A 178 0.44 -7.54 -2.15
CA LEU A 178 -0.19 -8.83 -2.41
C LEU A 178 0.12 -9.86 -1.30
N SER A 179 1.27 -9.77 -0.64
CA SER A 179 1.61 -10.63 0.51
C SER A 179 0.63 -10.53 1.68
N SER A 180 -0.16 -9.46 1.78
CA SER A 180 -1.23 -9.34 2.78
C SER A 180 -2.42 -10.29 2.53
N ARG A 181 -2.47 -10.96 1.37
CA ARG A 181 -3.51 -11.95 1.05
C ARG A 181 -3.19 -13.34 1.60
N PHE A 182 -1.97 -13.55 2.08
CA PHE A 182 -1.51 -14.82 2.63
C PHE A 182 -1.77 -14.86 4.13
N VAL A 183 -2.37 -15.96 4.63
CA VAL A 183 -2.47 -16.22 6.07
C VAL A 183 -1.07 -16.33 6.65
N TYR A 184 -0.83 -15.77 7.84
CA TYR A 184 0.47 -15.86 8.50
C TYR A 184 0.97 -17.31 8.56
N GLY A 185 2.26 -17.50 8.27
CA GLY A 185 2.89 -18.82 8.16
C GLY A 185 2.72 -19.51 6.80
N GLU A 186 1.75 -19.10 5.97
CA GLU A 186 1.64 -19.59 4.59
C GLU A 186 2.86 -19.13 3.78
N THR A 187 3.51 -20.05 3.07
CA THR A 187 4.69 -19.71 2.28
C THR A 187 4.32 -18.80 1.11
N ILE A 188 5.01 -17.67 0.99
CA ILE A 188 4.88 -16.73 -0.11
C ILE A 188 5.86 -17.17 -1.22
N SER A 189 5.32 -17.38 -2.41
CA SER A 189 6.07 -17.60 -3.64
C SER A 189 5.64 -16.61 -4.72
N GLU A 190 6.51 -16.39 -5.70
CA GLU A 190 6.21 -15.57 -6.88
C GLU A 190 4.99 -16.12 -7.64
N GLU A 191 4.91 -17.45 -7.81
CA GLU A 191 3.77 -18.13 -8.40
C GLU A 191 2.47 -17.75 -7.67
N LYS A 192 2.40 -17.94 -6.35
CA LYS A 192 1.18 -17.63 -5.58
C LYS A 192 0.86 -16.14 -5.58
N LEU A 193 1.86 -15.26 -5.60
CA LEU A 193 1.64 -13.82 -5.75
C LEU A 193 1.00 -13.50 -7.11
N GLY A 194 1.49 -14.13 -8.18
CA GLY A 194 0.90 -14.03 -9.51
C GLY A 194 -0.55 -14.52 -9.56
N MET A 195 -0.85 -15.65 -8.90
CA MET A 195 -2.22 -16.16 -8.78
C MET A 195 -3.16 -15.13 -8.14
N VAL A 196 -2.73 -14.48 -7.04
CA VAL A 196 -3.51 -13.43 -6.39
C VAL A 196 -3.69 -12.23 -7.31
N ASP A 197 -2.62 -11.74 -7.94
CA ASP A 197 -2.71 -10.53 -8.77
C ASP A 197 -3.66 -10.74 -9.95
N GLN A 198 -3.56 -11.88 -10.64
CA GLN A 198 -4.45 -12.23 -11.75
C GLN A 198 -5.92 -12.37 -11.28
N ALA A 199 -6.14 -12.97 -10.12
CA ALA A 199 -7.49 -13.11 -9.56
C ALA A 199 -8.09 -11.77 -9.14
N GLU A 200 -7.29 -10.89 -8.51
CA GLU A 200 -7.72 -9.55 -8.14
C GLU A 200 -7.98 -8.67 -9.37
N GLN A 201 -7.10 -8.73 -10.38
CA GLN A 201 -7.27 -8.01 -11.64
C GLN A 201 -8.56 -8.43 -12.36
N LEU A 202 -8.86 -9.73 -12.41
CA LEU A 202 -10.10 -10.21 -13.00
C LEU A 202 -11.34 -9.57 -12.34
N LEU A 203 -11.37 -9.52 -11.01
CA LEU A 203 -12.50 -8.93 -10.29
C LEU A 203 -12.60 -7.42 -10.54
N LEU A 204 -11.47 -6.72 -10.60
CA LEU A 204 -11.44 -5.30 -10.97
C LEU A 204 -11.97 -5.08 -12.39
N ASP A 205 -11.55 -5.90 -13.36
CA ASP A 205 -12.00 -5.84 -14.76
C ASP A 205 -13.50 -6.15 -14.90
N MET A 206 -14.07 -6.93 -13.96
CA MET A 206 -15.50 -7.18 -13.85
C MET A 206 -16.28 -6.05 -13.17
N GLY A 207 -15.60 -4.98 -12.74
CA GLY A 207 -16.21 -3.80 -12.13
C GLY A 207 -16.50 -3.92 -10.64
N PHE A 208 -15.80 -4.80 -9.92
CA PHE A 208 -15.77 -4.79 -8.46
C PHE A 208 -14.77 -3.76 -7.95
N HIS A 209 -15.13 -3.02 -6.90
CA HIS A 209 -14.37 -1.83 -6.50
C HIS A 209 -13.37 -2.11 -5.40
N GLN A 210 -13.79 -2.84 -4.37
CA GLN A 210 -12.95 -3.14 -3.22
C GLN A 210 -12.95 -4.64 -2.96
N ILE A 211 -11.84 -5.23 -3.38
CA ILE A 211 -11.68 -6.68 -3.48
C ILE A 211 -10.42 -7.15 -2.76
N ARG A 212 -10.45 -8.38 -2.26
CA ARG A 212 -9.27 -9.14 -1.84
C ARG A 212 -9.45 -10.60 -2.22
N VAL A 213 -8.41 -11.22 -2.76
CA VAL A 213 -8.38 -12.68 -2.96
C VAL A 213 -7.38 -13.28 -1.99
N ARG A 214 -7.87 -13.82 -0.87
CA ARG A 214 -7.03 -14.39 0.20
C ARG A 214 -6.65 -15.83 -0.14
N ILE A 215 -5.41 -16.21 0.18
CA ILE A 215 -4.88 -17.57 -0.01
C ILE A 215 -4.93 -18.32 1.31
N HIS A 216 -5.57 -19.50 1.28
CA HIS A 216 -5.54 -20.53 2.33
C HIS A 216 -5.07 -21.84 1.70
N GLY A 217 -3.78 -22.13 1.72
CA GLY A 217 -3.20 -23.22 0.92
C GLY A 217 -3.41 -23.00 -0.58
N ASN A 218 -4.35 -23.75 -1.17
CA ASN A 218 -4.79 -23.63 -2.57
C ASN A 218 -6.25 -23.15 -2.72
N ILE A 219 -6.85 -22.64 -1.63
CA ILE A 219 -8.19 -22.07 -1.63
C ILE A 219 -8.09 -20.56 -1.85
N ALA A 220 -8.79 -20.05 -2.85
CA ALA A 220 -9.08 -18.63 -2.99
C ALA A 220 -10.32 -18.29 -2.14
N ARG A 221 -10.16 -17.40 -1.16
CA ARG A 221 -11.27 -16.78 -0.43
C ARG A 221 -11.42 -15.33 -0.88
N ILE A 222 -12.49 -15.07 -1.63
CA ILE A 222 -12.80 -13.75 -2.18
C ILE A 222 -13.50 -12.92 -1.11
N GLU A 223 -13.05 -11.68 -0.93
CA GLU A 223 -13.72 -10.65 -0.16
C GLU A 223 -14.08 -9.51 -1.14
N VAL A 224 -15.36 -9.18 -1.26
CA VAL A 224 -15.85 -7.98 -1.98
C VAL A 224 -16.67 -7.12 -1.03
N LEU A 225 -17.00 -5.89 -1.40
CA LEU A 225 -17.93 -5.08 -0.61
C LEU A 225 -19.23 -5.85 -0.32
N PRO A 226 -19.80 -5.77 0.90
CA PRO A 226 -21.03 -6.47 1.24
C PRO A 226 -22.18 -6.25 0.24
N GLU A 227 -22.33 -5.03 -0.26
CA GLU A 227 -23.30 -4.64 -1.28
C GLU A 227 -23.04 -5.26 -2.67
N GLU A 228 -21.80 -5.65 -2.96
CA GLU A 228 -21.40 -6.29 -4.21
C GLU A 228 -21.51 -7.83 -4.16
N ILE A 229 -21.76 -8.43 -2.99
CA ILE A 229 -21.87 -9.88 -2.81
C ILE A 229 -22.96 -10.48 -3.72
N ALA A 230 -24.13 -9.84 -3.76
CA ALA A 230 -25.26 -10.32 -4.57
C ALA A 230 -24.86 -10.43 -6.06
N ARG A 231 -24.18 -9.41 -6.59
CA ARG A 231 -23.66 -9.40 -7.96
C ARG A 231 -22.62 -10.49 -8.19
N LEU A 232 -21.73 -10.73 -7.24
CA LEU A 232 -20.68 -11.76 -7.35
C LEU A 232 -21.26 -13.17 -7.50
N VAL A 233 -22.34 -13.48 -6.78
CA VAL A 233 -22.95 -14.82 -6.76
C VAL A 233 -23.99 -15.04 -7.88
N GLU A 234 -24.21 -14.07 -8.76
CA GLU A 234 -24.99 -14.27 -9.97
C GLU A 234 -24.38 -15.37 -10.85
N GLU A 235 -25.23 -16.17 -11.51
CA GLU A 235 -24.80 -17.38 -12.22
C GLU A 235 -23.66 -17.14 -13.21
N ALA A 236 -23.78 -16.07 -14.00
CA ALA A 236 -22.77 -15.70 -15.00
C ALA A 236 -21.44 -15.32 -14.35
N ASN A 237 -21.48 -14.54 -13.26
CA ASN A 237 -20.29 -14.05 -12.57
C ASN A 237 -19.61 -15.18 -11.80
N ARG A 238 -20.35 -15.92 -10.96
CA ARG A 238 -19.77 -17.00 -10.14
C ARG A 238 -19.14 -18.09 -10.99
N THR A 239 -19.75 -18.44 -12.14
CA THR A 239 -19.23 -19.48 -13.04
C THR A 239 -17.97 -19.02 -13.75
N ARG A 240 -17.94 -17.76 -14.22
CA ARG A 240 -16.75 -17.16 -14.84
C ARG A 240 -15.59 -17.07 -13.84
N ILE A 241 -15.85 -16.53 -12.65
CA ILE A 241 -14.85 -16.37 -11.58
C ILE A 241 -14.29 -17.73 -11.19
N ALA A 242 -15.15 -18.71 -10.89
CA ALA A 242 -14.72 -20.05 -10.49
C ALA A 242 -13.86 -20.74 -11.55
N LYS A 243 -14.23 -20.61 -12.83
CA LYS A 243 -13.46 -21.15 -13.95
C LYS A 243 -12.07 -20.50 -14.04
N GLN A 244 -12.02 -19.17 -14.08
CA GLN A 244 -10.75 -18.45 -14.31
C GLN A 244 -9.79 -18.58 -13.13
N LEU A 245 -10.27 -18.51 -11.89
CA LEU A 245 -9.39 -18.71 -10.72
C LEU A 245 -8.84 -20.15 -10.66
N LYS A 246 -9.59 -21.15 -11.12
CA LYS A 246 -9.08 -22.52 -11.26
C LYS A 246 -7.98 -22.62 -12.32
N GLU A 247 -8.14 -21.92 -13.44
CA GLU A 247 -7.11 -21.82 -14.48
C GLU A 247 -5.84 -21.12 -13.98
N TYR A 248 -5.96 -20.19 -13.02
CA TYR A 248 -4.81 -19.56 -12.35
C TYR A 248 -4.13 -20.48 -11.32
N GLY A 249 -4.73 -21.61 -10.94
CA GLY A 249 -4.12 -22.61 -10.07
C GLY A 249 -4.80 -22.81 -8.70
N PHE A 250 -5.96 -22.20 -8.45
CA PHE A 250 -6.74 -22.46 -7.23
C PHE A 250 -7.55 -23.76 -7.34
N ASP A 251 -7.53 -24.62 -6.31
CA ASP A 251 -8.34 -25.84 -6.29
C ASP A 251 -9.82 -25.52 -6.00
N TYR A 252 -10.03 -24.58 -5.08
CA TYR A 252 -11.34 -24.15 -4.61
C TYR A 252 -11.44 -22.63 -4.60
N VAL A 253 -12.62 -22.14 -4.97
CA VAL A 253 -12.97 -20.72 -4.96
C VAL A 253 -14.15 -20.54 -4.03
N THR A 254 -13.98 -19.68 -3.04
CA THR A 254 -14.94 -19.44 -1.95
C THR A 254 -15.17 -17.94 -1.80
N LEU A 255 -16.30 -17.57 -1.20
CA LEU A 255 -16.65 -16.20 -0.86
C LEU A 255 -16.68 -16.08 0.67
N ASP A 256 -16.05 -15.03 1.20
CA ASP A 256 -16.26 -14.63 2.58
C ASP A 256 -17.66 -14.02 2.74
N LEU A 257 -18.50 -14.65 3.57
CA LEU A 257 -19.90 -14.24 3.74
C LEU A 257 -20.07 -12.86 4.38
N LEU A 258 -19.05 -12.39 5.10
CA LEU A 258 -19.05 -11.06 5.69
C LEU A 258 -18.45 -10.01 4.73
N GLY A 259 -17.93 -10.42 3.56
CA GLY A 259 -17.32 -9.53 2.58
C GLY A 259 -16.00 -8.91 3.04
N TYR A 260 -15.61 -7.82 2.38
CA TYR A 260 -14.39 -7.07 2.68
C TYR A 260 -14.49 -6.36 4.03
N ARG A 261 -13.44 -6.52 4.85
CA ARG A 261 -13.25 -5.79 6.11
C ARG A 261 -11.77 -5.49 6.32
N THR A 262 -11.45 -4.28 6.80
CA THR A 262 -10.08 -3.94 7.18
C THR A 262 -9.62 -4.83 8.33
N GLY A 263 -8.43 -5.44 8.19
CA GLY A 263 -7.87 -6.29 9.22
C GLY A 263 -8.46 -7.70 9.32
N SER A 264 -9.23 -8.19 8.34
CA SER A 264 -9.82 -9.54 8.36
C SER A 264 -8.80 -10.67 8.61
N MET A 265 -7.57 -10.50 8.12
CA MET A 265 -6.47 -11.46 8.32
C MET A 265 -5.85 -11.44 9.73
N ASN A 266 -6.17 -10.43 10.54
CA ASN A 266 -5.70 -10.29 11.93
C ASN A 266 -6.69 -10.89 12.94
N GLU A 267 -7.85 -11.41 12.50
CA GLU A 267 -8.85 -12.02 13.37
C GLU A 267 -8.35 -13.32 14.02
N THR A 268 -7.40 -14.02 13.38
CA THR A 268 -6.78 -15.25 13.89
C THR A 268 -5.61 -15.02 14.85
N LEU A 269 -5.16 -13.77 15.02
CA LEU A 269 -4.10 -13.42 15.96
C LEU A 269 -4.66 -13.27 17.38
N THR A 270 -4.01 -13.89 18.37
CA THR A 270 -4.35 -13.68 19.79
C THR A 270 -3.99 -12.26 20.24
N LYS A 271 -4.53 -11.81 21.38
CA LYS A 271 -4.21 -10.49 21.96
C LYS A 271 -2.71 -10.35 22.24
N GLU A 272 -2.09 -11.39 22.81
CA GLU A 272 -0.65 -11.44 23.11
C GLU A 272 0.21 -11.36 21.85
N GLU A 273 -0.28 -11.87 20.71
CA GLU A 273 0.44 -11.85 19.44
C GLU A 273 0.34 -10.51 18.70
N LYS A 274 -0.69 -9.70 18.99
CA LYS A 274 -0.84 -8.32 18.49
C LYS A 274 0.04 -7.35 19.26
N GLU A 275 0.37 -7.68 20.50
CA GLU A 275 1.34 -6.95 21.31
C GLU A 275 2.74 -7.50 21.00
N ILE A 276 3.42 -7.01 19.94
CA ILE A 276 4.87 -7.22 19.86
C ILE A 276 5.47 -6.66 21.16
N LYS A 277 6.12 -7.53 21.94
CA LYS A 277 6.92 -7.11 23.09
C LYS A 277 7.92 -6.05 22.61
N LYS A 278 7.75 -4.83 23.13
CA LYS A 278 8.63 -3.67 22.95
C LYS A 278 10.09 -4.03 23.17
#